data_AF-A0A6P0RWD1-F1
#
_entry.id   AF-A0A6P0RWD1-F1
#
_cell.length_a   1.000
_cell.length_b   1.000
_cell.length_c   1.000
_cell.angle_alpha   90.00
_cell.angle_beta   90.00
_cell.angle_gamma   90.00
#
_symmetry.space_group_name_H-M   'P 1'
#
loop_
_entity.id
_entity.type
_entity.pdbx_description
1 polymer ?
#
loop_
_entity_poly.entity_id
_entity_poly.type
_entity_poly.pdbx_seq_one_letter_code
_entity_poly.pdbx_strand_id
1 'polypeptide(L)' 'MYRKAASTPNSTEDFEFPLEEKLSIDNRWVIMASLIPWSEFEEEYAKNFAEDMGAPALSFR' A
#
# COMPACT_ATOMS: atom_id res chain seq x y z
N MET A 1 3.14 -11.72 11.47
CA MET A 1 2.11 -10.75 11.90
C MET A 1 2.18 -9.46 11.10
N TYR A 2 1.11 -9.11 10.39
CA TYR A 2 0.94 -7.78 9.79
C TYR A 2 0.79 -6.71 10.88
N ARG A 3 1.42 -5.54 10.71
CA ARG A 3 1.40 -4.43 11.67
C ARG A 3 1.03 -3.15 10.93
N LYS A 4 -0.12 -2.58 11.26
CA LYS A 4 -0.53 -1.28 10.73
C LYS A 4 0.31 -0.20 11.38
N ALA A 5 0.96 0.63 10.58
CA ALA A 5 1.58 1.84 11.10
C ALA A 5 0.48 2.79 11.56
N ALA A 6 0.64 3.43 12.73
CA ALA A 6 -0.31 4.45 13.21
C ALA A 6 -0.23 5.76 12.40
N SER A 7 0.66 5.84 11.41
CA SER A 7 0.90 7.02 10.59
C SER A 7 -0.06 7.09 9.41
N THR A 8 -0.36 8.31 8.98
CA THR A 8 -0.99 8.59 7.69
C THR A 8 -0.22 7.89 6.57
N PRO A 9 -0.91 7.32 5.56
CA PRO A 9 -0.22 6.80 4.38
C PRO A 9 0.61 7.94 3.78
N ASN A 10 1.91 7.69 3.56
CA ASN A 10 2.81 8.66 2.96
C ASN A 10 2.26 9.06 1.59
N SER A 11 2.22 10.36 1.31
CA SER A 11 1.82 10.85 -0.01
C SER A 11 2.87 10.43 -1.03
N THR A 12 2.47 10.33 -2.31
CA THR A 12 3.43 10.06 -3.40
C THR A 12 4.53 11.13 -3.49
N GLU A 13 4.29 12.32 -2.94
CA GLU A 13 5.27 13.41 -2.89
C GLU A 13 6.35 13.22 -1.83
N ASP A 14 6.08 12.38 -0.82
CA ASP A 14 7.01 12.03 0.27
C ASP A 14 7.98 10.90 -0.14
N PHE A 15 7.85 10.38 -1.37
CA PHE A 15 8.74 9.35 -1.90
C PHE A 15 10.03 9.98 -2.43
N GLU A 16 11.06 10.00 -1.59
CA GLU A 16 12.40 10.44 -1.96
C GLU A 16 13.15 9.30 -2.67
N PHE A 17 13.27 9.40 -3.99
CA PHE A 17 14.07 8.47 -4.79
C PHE A 17 15.50 9.01 -4.95
N PRO A 18 16.55 8.16 -5.08
CA PRO A 18 17.94 8.62 -5.23
C PRO A 18 18.20 9.48 -6.48
N LEU A 19 17.27 9.50 -7.43
CA LEU A 19 17.15 10.56 -8.44
C LEU A 19 15.97 11.45 -8.04
N GLU A 20 16.14 12.77 -8.04
CA GLU A 20 15.16 13.79 -7.66
C GLU A 20 13.88 13.83 -8.54
N GLU A 21 13.57 12.75 -9.24
CA GLU A 21 12.43 12.66 -10.13
C GLU A 21 11.24 12.07 -9.38
N LYS A 22 10.33 12.97 -8.97
CA LYS A 22 9.03 12.57 -8.40
C LYS A 22 8.21 11.85 -9.46
N LEU A 23 7.40 10.88 -9.01
CA LEU A 23 6.40 10.27 -9.88
C LEU A 23 5.42 11.33 -10.39
N SER A 24 5.26 11.41 -11.71
CA SER A 24 4.25 12.30 -12.31
C SER A 24 2.84 11.91 -11.83
N ILE A 25 2.03 12.91 -11.50
CA ILE A 25 0.63 12.72 -11.09
C ILE A 25 -0.20 12.09 -12.22
N ASP A 26 0.16 12.37 -13.48
CA ASP A 26 -0.48 11.80 -14.66
C ASP A 26 -0.08 10.34 -14.94
N ASN A 27 0.80 9.78 -14.10
CA ASN A 27 1.16 8.37 -14.20
C ASN A 27 -0.07 7.51 -13.88
N ARG A 28 -0.41 6.62 -14.81
CA ARG A 28 -1.56 5.71 -14.69
C ARG A 28 -1.59 4.95 -13.36
N TRP A 29 -0.43 4.55 -12.82
CA TRP A 29 -0.35 3.87 -11.52
C TRP A 29 -0.69 4.78 -10.34
N VAL A 30 -0.26 6.04 -10.39
CA VAL A 30 -0.60 7.05 -9.36
C VAL A 30 -2.10 7.35 -9.37
N ILE A 31 -2.69 7.49 -10.57
CA ILE A 31 -4.13 7.66 -10.74
C ILE A 31 -4.89 6.43 -10.22
N MET A 32 -4.47 5.21 -10.58
CA MET A 32 -5.14 4.01 -10.07
C MET A 32 -5.03 3.89 -8.55
N ALA A 33 -3.87 4.22 -7.98
CA ALA A 33 -3.68 4.19 -6.54
C ALA A 33 -4.58 5.19 -5.81
N SER A 34 -4.84 6.37 -6.36
CA SER A 34 -5.74 7.34 -5.72
C SER A 34 -7.21 6.92 -5.75
N LEU A 35 -7.60 6.04 -6.68
CA LEU A 35 -8.98 5.54 -6.80
C LEU A 35 -9.29 4.36 -5.87
N ILE A 36 -8.27 3.67 -5.35
CA ILE A 36 -8.45 2.46 -4.53
C ILE A 36 -8.65 2.87 -3.06
N PRO A 37 -9.74 2.43 -2.38
CA PRO A 37 -9.92 2.63 -0.94
C PRO A 37 -8.99 1.70 -0.14
N TRP A 38 -7.71 2.07 -0.07
CA TRP A 38 -6.67 1.27 0.57
C TRP A 38 -6.98 0.91 2.01
N SER A 39 -7.57 1.82 2.79
CA SER A 39 -7.90 1.58 4.20
C SER A 39 -8.84 0.39 4.39
N GLU A 40 -9.86 0.28 3.54
CA GLU A 40 -10.87 -0.78 3.60
C GLU A 40 -10.26 -2.12 3.17
N PHE A 41 -9.54 -2.12 2.04
CA PHE A 41 -8.91 -3.33 1.52
C PHE A 41 -7.75 -3.82 2.37
N GLU A 42 -7.00 -2.93 2.98
CA GLU A 42 -5.90 -3.27 3.89
C GLU A 42 -6.44 -4.01 5.11
N GLU A 43 -7.54 -3.55 5.70
CA GLU A 43 -8.17 -4.22 6.85
C GLU A 43 -8.65 -5.64 6.50
N GLU A 44 -9.19 -5.84 5.31
CA GLU A 44 -9.61 -7.17 4.85
C GLU A 44 -8.42 -8.07 4.49
N TYR A 45 -7.45 -7.54 3.76
CA TYR A 45 -6.28 -8.28 3.33
C TYR A 45 -5.35 -8.64 4.49
N ALA A 46 -5.24 -7.77 5.50
CA ALA A 46 -4.48 -7.98 6.73
C ALA A 46 -4.87 -9.28 7.45
N LYS A 47 -6.15 -9.67 7.39
CA LYS A 47 -6.67 -10.90 8.02
C LYS A 47 -6.11 -12.17 7.40
N ASN A 48 -5.66 -12.11 6.15
CA ASN A 48 -5.08 -13.26 5.46
C ASN A 48 -3.61 -13.47 5.80
N PHE A 49 -2.96 -12.55 6.52
CA PHE A 49 -1.57 -12.76 6.90
C PHE A 49 -1.47 -13.84 7.97
N ALA A 50 -0.48 -14.70 7.81
CA ALA A 50 -0.09 -15.61 8.86
C ALA A 50 0.33 -14.83 10.12
N GLU A 51 -0.21 -15.26 11.25
CA GLU A 51 0.10 -14.71 12.57
C GLU A 51 1.58 -14.96 12.87
N ASP A 52 2.05 -16.19 12.95
CA ASP A 52 3.40 -16.46 13.44
C ASP A 52 4.52 -16.14 12.45
N MET A 53 4.68 -16.95 11.39
CA MET A 53 5.84 -16.80 10.50
C MET A 53 5.55 -17.31 9.09
N GLY A 54 5.59 -16.38 8.13
CA GLY A 54 5.52 -16.71 6.71
C GLY A 54 4.19 -17.32 6.27
N ALA A 55 4.06 -17.49 4.95
CA ALA A 55 2.86 -17.65 4.13
C ALA A 55 1.56 -18.22 4.76
N PRO A 56 0.35 -17.88 4.27
CA PRO A 56 0.09 -17.14 3.03
C PRO A 56 -1.00 -16.06 3.16
N ALA A 57 -0.71 -14.86 2.66
CA ALA A 57 -1.77 -14.00 2.16
C ALA A 57 -2.06 -14.34 0.69
N LEU A 58 -3.25 -14.87 0.42
CA LEU A 58 -4.01 -14.74 -0.82
C LEU A 58 -5.47 -14.87 -0.35
N SER A 59 -6.40 -14.03 -0.75
CA SER A 59 -6.84 -13.94 -2.13
C SER A 59 -7.59 -12.65 -2.42
N PHE A 60 -7.50 -12.23 -3.69
CA PHE A 60 -8.30 -11.19 -4.33
C PHE A 60 -9.16 -11.80 -5.47
N ARG A 61 -9.53 -13.09 -5.36
CA ARG A 61 -10.25 -13.81 -6.44
C ARG A 61 -11.62 -13.18 -6.71
#